data_AF-A0A1E1WD70-F1
#
_entry.id   AF-A0A1E1WD70-F1
#
_cell.length_a   1.000
_cell.length_b   1.000
_cell.length_c   1.000
_cell.angle_alpha   90.00
_cell.angle_beta   90.00
_cell.angle_gamma   90.00
#
_symmetry.space_group_name_H-M   'P 1'
#
loop_
_entity.id
_entity.type
_entity.pdbx_description
1 polymer ?
#
loop_
_entity_poly.entity_id
_entity_poly.type
_entity_poly.pdbx_seq_one_letter_code
_entity_poly.pdbx_strand_id
1 'polypeptide(L)'
;TLQFASNIIFNRNKMLGRKQSLKGEQVLADYGPEESLNESADIEWVNKLWVRRILRLCALLSLVSVSLNTPKSFEKYPFLQIITFAVDCSVTLFFTAEMIAKMHIRGILKGDVAYLKDHWCQFDASMVFFLWVSVLLQMFELTAIVPRYSYLSILRAPRPLIMIRFLRVFLKFSMPKSRINQIFKRSSQQIYNVTLFFLFFMSLYSLLGVQFFGELTHHCVRNTTDPYAITINSLAIPDTFCSP
;
A
#
# COMPACT_ATOMS: atom_id res chain seq x y z
N THR A 1 -22.27 36.91 -44.58
CA THR A 1 -23.01 36.45 -43.39
C THR A 1 -23.59 35.04 -43.51
N LEU A 2 -23.78 34.45 -44.71
CA LEU A 2 -24.25 33.07 -44.88
C LEU A 2 -23.14 31.99 -44.81
N GLN A 3 -21.86 32.33 -45.01
CA GLN A 3 -20.73 31.37 -44.95
C GLN A 3 -20.41 30.91 -43.51
N PHE A 4 -20.70 31.73 -42.49
CA PHE A 4 -20.40 31.42 -41.08
C PHE A 4 -21.41 30.43 -40.47
N ALA A 5 -22.65 30.38 -40.99
CA ALA A 5 -23.67 29.45 -40.50
C ALA A 5 -23.42 28.00 -40.97
N SER A 6 -22.93 27.80 -42.20
CA SER A 6 -22.61 26.45 -42.70
C SER A 6 -21.44 25.79 -41.97
N ASN A 7 -20.43 26.56 -41.54
CA ASN A 7 -19.31 26.00 -40.76
C ASN A 7 -19.71 25.59 -39.35
N ILE A 8 -20.73 26.21 -38.75
CA ILE A 8 -21.27 25.80 -37.44
C ILE A 8 -22.13 24.53 -37.57
N ILE A 9 -22.92 24.41 -38.64
CA ILE A 9 -23.77 23.23 -38.88
C ILE A 9 -22.91 22.02 -39.27
N PHE A 10 -21.86 22.19 -40.08
CA PHE A 10 -20.95 21.10 -40.45
C PHE A 10 -20.15 20.58 -39.25
N ASN A 11 -19.74 21.45 -38.31
CA ASN A 11 -19.04 21.02 -37.09
C ASN A 11 -19.96 20.36 -36.07
N ARG A 12 -21.27 20.68 -36.05
CA ARG A 12 -22.25 20.00 -35.20
C ARG A 12 -22.47 18.55 -35.60
N ASN A 13 -22.46 18.26 -36.90
CA ASN A 13 -22.61 16.89 -37.41
C ASN A 13 -21.36 16.02 -37.24
N LYS A 14 -20.16 16.60 -37.08
CA LYS A 14 -18.94 15.86 -36.71
C LYS A 14 -18.84 15.51 -35.22
N MET A 15 -19.65 16.11 -34.35
CA MET A 15 -19.69 15.80 -32.91
C MET A 15 -20.79 14.82 -32.49
N LEU A 16 -21.65 14.36 -33.41
CA LEU A 16 -22.72 13.39 -33.15
C LEU A 16 -22.37 11.97 -33.65
N GLY A 17 -21.10 11.59 -33.51
CA GLY A 17 -20.53 10.34 -34.02
C GLY A 17 -19.88 9.43 -32.98
N ARG A 18 -20.16 9.60 -31.68
CA ARG A 18 -19.87 8.57 -30.68
C ARG A 18 -21.17 8.20 -29.97
N LYS A 19 -21.96 7.36 -30.65
CA LYS A 19 -22.83 6.42 -29.94
C LYS A 19 -21.92 5.63 -29.01
N GLN A 20 -21.84 6.04 -27.75
CA GLN A 20 -21.33 5.21 -26.69
C GLN A 20 -22.38 4.11 -26.55
N SER A 21 -22.18 3.05 -27.34
CA SER A 21 -22.80 1.76 -27.09
C SER A 21 -22.38 1.38 -25.68
N LEU A 22 -23.22 1.75 -24.71
CA LEU A 22 -23.38 1.00 -23.47
C LEU A 22 -23.96 -0.36 -23.88
N LYS A 23 -23.15 -1.14 -24.61
CA LYS A 23 -23.23 -2.59 -24.54
C LYS A 23 -22.91 -2.83 -23.08
N GLY A 24 -23.93 -3.14 -22.29
CA GLY A 24 -23.74 -3.60 -20.93
C GLY A 24 -22.60 -4.59 -20.99
N GLU A 25 -21.48 -4.24 -20.37
CA GLU A 25 -20.41 -5.19 -20.15
C GLU A 25 -21.01 -6.19 -19.17
N GLN A 26 -21.70 -7.18 -19.72
CA GLN A 26 -21.88 -8.45 -19.06
C GLN A 26 -20.49 -8.82 -18.60
N VAL A 27 -20.32 -8.83 -17.28
CA VAL A 27 -19.21 -9.47 -16.61
C VAL A 27 -19.09 -10.84 -17.26
N LEU A 28 -18.06 -10.99 -18.10
CA LEU A 28 -17.79 -12.17 -18.90
C LEU A 28 -17.46 -13.32 -17.93
N ALA A 29 -18.50 -14.01 -17.47
CA ALA A 29 -18.43 -15.39 -17.07
C ALA A 29 -18.72 -16.19 -18.35
N ASP A 30 -17.66 -16.49 -19.09
CA ASP A 30 -17.72 -17.40 -20.22
C ASP A 30 -17.78 -18.82 -19.63
N TYR A 31 -18.99 -19.30 -19.36
CA TYR A 31 -19.25 -20.69 -18.98
C TYR A 31 -19.54 -21.48 -20.25
N GLY A 32 -18.51 -22.15 -20.77
CA GLY A 32 -18.68 -23.25 -21.72
C GLY A 32 -19.31 -24.46 -21.00
N PRO A 33 -20.16 -25.26 -21.67
CA PRO A 33 -21.00 -26.25 -20.99
C PRO A 33 -20.42 -27.66 -21.11
N GLU A 34 -19.52 -28.12 -20.25
CA GLU A 34 -19.13 -29.55 -20.28
C GLU A 34 -18.87 -30.13 -18.86
N GLU A 35 -19.86 -30.89 -18.36
CA GLU A 35 -19.73 -32.14 -17.56
C GLU A 35 -18.74 -32.23 -16.37
N SER A 36 -18.51 -31.15 -15.61
CA SER A 36 -17.74 -31.18 -14.33
C SER A 36 -18.51 -30.58 -13.13
N LEU A 37 -19.84 -30.45 -13.27
CA LEU A 37 -20.68 -29.59 -12.43
C LEU A 37 -20.95 -30.08 -10.99
N ASN A 38 -20.56 -31.30 -10.62
CA ASN A 38 -20.77 -31.78 -9.24
C ASN A 38 -19.63 -31.41 -8.27
N GLU A 39 -18.38 -31.20 -8.74
CA GLU A 39 -17.28 -30.69 -7.89
C GLU A 39 -17.24 -29.15 -7.83
N SER A 40 -17.76 -28.47 -8.85
CA SER A 40 -17.72 -27.01 -8.95
C SER A 40 -18.70 -26.29 -8.00
N ALA A 41 -19.83 -26.94 -7.66
CA ALA A 41 -20.87 -26.35 -6.82
C ALA A 41 -20.43 -26.14 -5.36
N ASP A 42 -19.60 -27.04 -4.82
CA ASP A 42 -19.06 -26.92 -3.46
C ASP A 42 -17.94 -25.88 -3.36
N ILE A 43 -17.40 -25.40 -4.48
CA ILE A 43 -16.28 -24.44 -4.52
C ILE A 43 -16.77 -23.00 -4.79
N GLU A 44 -18.05 -22.81 -5.15
CA GLU A 44 -18.64 -21.49 -5.42
C GLU A 44 -18.92 -20.66 -4.14
N TRP A 45 -18.76 -21.25 -2.95
CA TRP A 45 -19.01 -20.55 -1.68
C TRP A 45 -18.16 -19.28 -1.51
N VAL A 46 -16.92 -19.25 -2.04
CA VAL A 46 -16.02 -18.08 -1.98
C VAL A 46 -16.64 -16.84 -2.66
N ASN A 47 -17.48 -17.05 -3.67
CA ASN A 47 -18.13 -15.97 -4.40
C ASN A 47 -19.41 -15.47 -3.72
N LYS A 48 -19.79 -16.00 -2.55
CA LYS A 48 -20.97 -15.50 -1.83
C LYS A 48 -20.69 -14.12 -1.21
N LEU A 49 -21.71 -13.27 -1.19
CA LEU A 49 -21.58 -11.89 -0.70
C LEU A 49 -21.15 -11.80 0.76
N TRP A 50 -21.66 -12.68 1.61
CA TRP A 50 -21.33 -12.74 3.03
C TRP A 50 -19.86 -13.13 3.27
N VAL A 51 -19.32 -14.10 2.51
CA VAL A 51 -17.89 -14.46 2.56
C VAL A 51 -17.01 -13.27 2.20
N ARG A 52 -17.35 -12.53 1.13
CA ARG A 52 -16.65 -11.29 0.78
C ARG A 52 -16.75 -10.20 1.86
N ARG A 53 -17.82 -10.15 2.66
CA ARG A 53 -17.93 -9.23 3.80
C ARG A 53 -17.04 -9.69 4.96
N ILE A 54 -17.06 -10.99 5.28
CA ILE A 54 -16.20 -11.59 6.32
C ILE A 54 -14.72 -11.36 6.00
N LEU A 55 -14.26 -11.67 4.79
CA LEU A 55 -12.85 -11.47 4.40
C LEU A 55 -12.39 -10.01 4.53
N ARG A 56 -13.30 -9.05 4.32
CA ARG A 56 -13.02 -7.62 4.54
C ARG A 56 -12.93 -7.27 6.02
N LEU A 57 -13.83 -7.81 6.84
CA LEU A 57 -13.74 -7.67 8.30
C LEU A 57 -12.44 -8.29 8.83
N CYS A 58 -12.02 -9.46 8.31
CA CYS A 58 -10.73 -10.07 8.64
C CYS A 58 -9.56 -9.16 8.26
N ALA A 59 -9.62 -8.44 7.13
CA ALA A 59 -8.58 -7.48 6.75
C ALA A 59 -8.50 -6.30 7.74
N LEU A 60 -9.65 -5.79 8.21
CA LEU A 60 -9.69 -4.74 9.24
C LEU A 60 -9.17 -5.27 10.58
N LEU A 61 -9.57 -6.48 10.98
CA LEU A 61 -9.09 -7.13 12.20
C LEU A 61 -7.57 -7.38 12.15
N SER A 62 -7.04 -7.77 10.99
CA SER A 62 -5.60 -7.91 10.77
C SER A 62 -4.85 -6.59 10.96
N LEU A 63 -5.41 -5.47 10.47
CA LEU A 63 -4.83 -4.14 10.71
C LEU A 63 -4.84 -3.79 12.21
N VAL A 64 -5.97 -3.99 12.88
CA VAL A 64 -6.07 -3.71 14.32
C VAL A 64 -5.08 -4.58 15.11
N SER A 65 -4.96 -5.86 14.77
CA SER A 65 -4.03 -6.79 15.41
C SER A 65 -2.58 -6.33 15.27
N VAL A 66 -2.14 -5.95 14.06
CA VAL A 66 -0.76 -5.46 13.86
C VAL A 66 -0.51 -4.13 14.58
N SER A 67 -1.50 -3.22 14.67
CA SER A 67 -1.37 -1.99 15.44
C SER A 67 -1.25 -2.23 16.95
N LEU A 68 -1.86 -3.31 17.46
CA LEU A 68 -1.79 -3.71 18.87
C LEU A 68 -0.52 -4.53 19.17
N ASN A 69 0.15 -5.06 18.15
CA ASN A 69 1.34 -5.89 18.25
C ASN A 69 2.61 -5.05 18.44
N THR A 70 2.76 -4.45 19.63
CA THR A 70 3.93 -3.66 20.03
C THR A 70 4.46 -4.16 21.38
N PRO A 71 5.78 -4.29 21.59
CA PRO A 71 6.34 -4.81 22.85
C PRO A 71 5.89 -4.00 24.07
N LYS A 72 5.78 -2.68 23.95
CA LYS A 72 5.25 -1.80 25.01
C LYS A 72 3.77 -2.06 25.33
N SER A 73 2.96 -2.39 24.34
CA SER A 73 1.57 -2.77 24.54
C SER A 73 1.47 -4.10 25.29
N PHE A 74 2.37 -5.05 25.00
CA PHE A 74 2.42 -6.34 25.70
C PHE A 74 2.96 -6.22 27.13
N GLU A 75 3.89 -5.30 27.41
CA GLU A 75 4.33 -4.98 28.78
C GLU A 75 3.17 -4.45 29.64
N LYS A 76 2.29 -3.63 29.05
CA LYS A 76 1.12 -3.07 29.76
C LYS A 76 -0.04 -4.06 29.88
N TYR A 77 -0.30 -4.85 28.84
CA TYR A 77 -1.42 -5.78 28.77
C TYR A 77 -0.95 -7.16 28.24
N PRO A 78 -0.57 -8.10 29.12
CA PRO A 78 0.03 -9.37 28.71
C PRO A 78 -0.94 -10.28 27.95
N PHE A 79 -2.25 -10.21 28.26
CA PHE A 79 -3.28 -10.97 27.55
C PHE A 79 -3.36 -10.61 26.05
N LEU A 80 -2.95 -9.40 25.68
CA LEU A 80 -3.01 -8.91 24.30
C LEU A 80 -2.09 -9.70 23.37
N GLN A 81 -0.99 -10.25 23.89
CA GLN A 81 -0.06 -11.06 23.11
C GLN A 81 -0.71 -12.35 22.62
N ILE A 82 -1.54 -13.00 23.47
CA ILE A 82 -2.27 -14.22 23.12
C ILE A 82 -3.43 -13.89 22.18
N ILE A 83 -4.18 -12.81 22.45
CA ILE A 83 -5.30 -12.39 21.61
C ILE A 83 -4.84 -12.05 20.19
N THR A 84 -3.80 -11.21 20.04
CA THR A 84 -3.27 -10.84 18.73
C THR A 84 -2.76 -12.05 17.98
N PHE A 85 -2.08 -12.99 18.66
CA PHE A 85 -1.64 -14.24 18.06
C PHE A 85 -2.81 -15.10 17.57
N ALA A 86 -3.87 -15.26 18.38
CA ALA A 86 -5.05 -16.04 18.01
C ALA A 86 -5.81 -15.42 16.82
N VAL A 87 -5.96 -14.08 16.81
CA VAL A 87 -6.55 -13.33 15.69
C VAL A 87 -5.72 -13.50 14.43
N ASP A 88 -4.39 -13.35 14.53
CA ASP A 88 -3.48 -13.46 13.40
C ASP A 88 -3.47 -14.87 12.81
N CYS A 89 -3.47 -15.90 13.65
CA CYS A 89 -3.59 -17.29 13.22
C CYS A 89 -4.91 -17.51 12.46
N SER A 90 -6.04 -17.11 13.07
CA SER A 90 -7.37 -17.26 12.48
C SER A 90 -7.50 -16.54 11.13
N VAL A 91 -7.06 -15.28 11.06
CA VAL A 91 -7.12 -14.49 9.83
C VAL A 91 -6.21 -15.07 8.74
N THR A 92 -5.00 -15.51 9.10
CA THR A 92 -4.07 -16.14 8.16
C THR A 92 -4.66 -17.43 7.57
N LEU A 93 -5.31 -18.25 8.40
CA LEU A 93 -6.01 -19.46 7.95
C LEU A 93 -7.16 -19.12 7.00
N PHE A 94 -8.00 -18.13 7.32
CA PHE A 94 -9.09 -17.72 6.43
C PHE A 94 -8.59 -17.23 5.06
N PHE A 95 -7.53 -16.42 5.03
CA PHE A 95 -6.96 -15.95 3.76
C PHE A 95 -6.22 -17.05 2.99
N THR A 96 -5.61 -18.01 3.69
CA THR A 96 -5.00 -19.18 3.07
C THR A 96 -6.07 -20.07 2.44
N ALA A 97 -7.18 -20.33 3.14
CA ALA A 97 -8.31 -21.09 2.61
C ALA A 97 -8.92 -20.43 1.36
N GLU A 98 -9.08 -19.10 1.38
CA GLU A 98 -9.54 -18.34 0.22
C GLU A 98 -8.57 -18.42 -0.97
N MET A 99 -7.26 -18.33 -0.70
CA MET A 99 -6.22 -18.47 -1.73
C MET A 99 -6.26 -19.87 -2.36
N ILE A 100 -6.32 -20.93 -1.54
CA ILE A 100 -6.38 -22.32 -2.00
C ILE A 100 -7.64 -22.55 -2.84
N ALA A 101 -8.81 -22.12 -2.36
CA ALA A 101 -10.05 -22.24 -3.10
C ALA A 101 -9.97 -21.52 -4.46
N LYS A 102 -9.42 -20.30 -4.51
CA LYS A 102 -9.22 -19.59 -5.78
C LYS A 102 -8.25 -20.29 -6.73
N MET A 103 -7.18 -20.89 -6.21
CA MET A 103 -6.23 -21.65 -7.02
C MET A 103 -6.85 -22.92 -7.60
N HIS A 104 -7.72 -23.61 -6.84
CA HIS A 104 -8.48 -24.75 -7.33
C HIS A 104 -9.47 -24.36 -8.43
N ILE A 105 -10.23 -23.26 -8.28
CA ILE A 105 -11.19 -22.81 -9.30
C ILE A 105 -10.51 -22.40 -10.61
N ARG A 106 -9.42 -21.60 -10.51
CA ARG A 106 -8.80 -20.95 -11.68
C ARG A 106 -7.66 -21.72 -12.30
N GLY A 107 -7.16 -22.75 -11.62
CA GLY A 107 -5.88 -23.38 -11.94
C GLY A 107 -4.67 -22.51 -11.54
N ILE A 108 -3.53 -23.16 -11.32
CA ILE A 108 -2.30 -22.51 -10.81
C ILE A 108 -1.55 -21.80 -11.95
N LEU A 109 -1.24 -22.50 -13.04
CA LEU A 109 -0.39 -22.00 -14.15
C LEU A 109 -0.99 -22.24 -15.55
N LYS A 110 -1.79 -23.29 -15.74
CA LYS A 110 -2.41 -23.63 -17.03
C LYS A 110 -3.85 -23.12 -17.08
N GLY A 111 -4.16 -22.32 -18.10
CA GLY A 111 -5.46 -21.70 -18.32
C GLY A 111 -5.36 -20.25 -18.81
N ASP A 112 -6.40 -19.79 -19.51
CA ASP A 112 -6.49 -18.39 -19.99
C ASP A 112 -6.70 -17.39 -18.84
N VAL A 113 -7.26 -17.87 -17.72
CA VAL A 113 -7.52 -17.09 -16.49
C VAL A 113 -6.81 -17.68 -15.24
N ALA A 114 -5.58 -18.17 -15.41
CA ALA A 114 -4.79 -18.76 -14.33
C ALA A 114 -4.55 -17.77 -13.14
N TYR A 115 -4.53 -18.30 -11.91
CA TYR A 115 -4.38 -17.50 -10.68
C TYR A 115 -3.15 -16.59 -10.71
N LEU A 116 -2.01 -17.11 -11.16
CA LEU A 116 -0.74 -16.35 -11.18
C LEU A 116 -0.65 -15.30 -12.29
N LYS A 117 -1.57 -15.25 -13.26
CA LYS A 117 -1.58 -14.20 -14.29
C LYS A 117 -2.25 -12.91 -13.82
N ASP A 118 -3.15 -12.97 -12.83
CA ASP A 118 -3.85 -11.80 -12.31
C ASP A 118 -3.02 -11.07 -11.24
N HIS A 119 -2.66 -9.80 -11.48
CA HIS A 119 -1.87 -8.99 -10.54
C HIS A 119 -2.50 -8.88 -9.15
N TRP A 120 -3.84 -8.90 -9.06
CA TRP A 120 -4.53 -8.87 -7.78
C TRP A 120 -4.41 -10.18 -7.00
N CYS A 121 -4.40 -11.31 -7.69
CA CYS A 121 -4.15 -12.63 -7.10
C CYS A 121 -2.69 -12.79 -6.67
N GLN A 122 -1.74 -12.25 -7.44
CA GLN A 122 -0.32 -12.18 -7.04
C GLN A 122 -0.14 -11.37 -5.75
N PHE A 123 -0.78 -10.19 -5.67
CA PHE A 123 -0.78 -9.37 -4.45
C PHE A 123 -1.43 -10.09 -3.26
N ASP A 124 -2.58 -10.73 -3.47
CA ASP A 124 -3.26 -11.47 -2.39
C ASP A 124 -2.37 -12.64 -1.88
N ALA A 125 -1.64 -13.33 -2.77
CA ALA A 125 -0.70 -14.40 -2.39
C ALA A 125 0.54 -13.88 -1.65
N SER A 126 1.14 -12.78 -2.09
CA SER A 126 2.29 -12.19 -1.38
C SER A 126 1.89 -11.69 0.01
N MET A 127 0.67 -11.15 0.16
CA MET A 127 0.12 -10.78 1.46
C MET A 127 -0.07 -11.98 2.38
N VAL A 128 -0.61 -13.10 1.89
CA VAL A 128 -0.73 -14.36 2.68
C VAL A 128 0.64 -14.86 3.14
N PHE A 129 1.66 -14.77 2.28
CA PHE A 129 3.03 -15.10 2.65
C PHE A 129 3.54 -14.23 3.82
N PHE A 130 3.38 -12.90 3.75
CA PHE A 130 3.78 -12.02 4.85
C PHE A 130 2.97 -12.25 6.15
N LEU A 131 1.70 -12.64 6.03
CA LEU A 131 0.89 -13.03 7.20
C LEU A 131 1.47 -14.26 7.90
N TRP A 132 1.84 -15.30 7.14
CA TRP A 132 2.51 -16.49 7.66
C TRP A 132 3.85 -16.18 8.32
N VAL A 133 4.70 -15.39 7.67
CA VAL A 133 6.00 -14.97 8.23
C VAL A 133 5.79 -14.28 9.58
N SER A 134 4.79 -13.41 9.69
CA SER A 134 4.50 -12.72 10.95
C SER A 134 3.91 -13.64 12.03
N VAL A 135 3.07 -14.61 11.67
CA VAL A 135 2.56 -15.62 12.63
C VAL A 135 3.72 -16.45 13.17
N LEU A 136 4.62 -16.91 12.29
CA LEU A 136 5.82 -17.65 12.68
C LEU A 136 6.73 -16.80 13.57
N LEU A 137 6.96 -15.53 13.23
CA LEU A 137 7.74 -14.62 14.06
C LEU A 137 7.13 -14.46 15.46
N GLN A 138 5.81 -14.28 15.54
CA GLN A 138 5.12 -14.16 16.83
C GLN A 138 5.15 -15.46 17.63
N MET A 139 5.15 -16.63 16.98
CA MET A 139 5.40 -17.92 17.63
C MET A 139 6.80 -17.98 18.26
N PHE A 140 7.84 -17.53 17.56
CA PHE A 140 9.21 -17.52 18.08
C PHE A 140 9.41 -16.52 19.23
N GLU A 141 8.68 -15.40 19.23
CA GLU A 141 8.66 -14.45 20.34
C GLU A 141 7.92 -15.01 21.57
N LEU A 142 6.87 -15.81 21.36
CA LEU A 142 6.14 -16.50 22.43
C LEU A 142 6.98 -17.61 23.07
N THR A 143 7.78 -18.34 22.30
CA THR A 143 8.68 -19.39 22.80
C THR A 143 10.00 -18.86 23.36
N ALA A 144 10.16 -17.53 23.46
CA ALA A 144 11.36 -16.84 23.93
C ALA A 144 12.65 -17.17 23.14
N ILE A 145 12.53 -17.73 21.93
CA ILE A 145 13.67 -17.98 21.02
C ILE A 145 14.17 -16.64 20.44
N VAL A 146 13.25 -15.72 20.15
CA VAL A 146 13.57 -14.39 19.62
C VAL A 146 13.31 -13.32 20.68
N PRO A 147 14.26 -12.38 20.92
CA PRO A 147 14.06 -11.31 21.89
C PRO A 147 12.95 -10.34 21.42
N ARG A 148 12.16 -9.82 22.37
CA ARG A 148 11.01 -8.93 22.10
C ARG A 148 11.34 -7.65 21.33
N TYR A 149 12.58 -7.16 21.43
CA TYR A 149 13.06 -5.94 20.77
C TYR A 149 13.95 -6.26 19.56
N SER A 150 13.67 -7.36 18.85
CA SER A 150 14.43 -7.75 17.66
C SER A 150 14.08 -6.92 16.43
N TYR A 151 15.08 -6.64 15.60
CA TYR A 151 14.92 -6.04 14.27
C TYR A 151 14.04 -6.89 13.34
N LEU A 152 13.89 -8.19 13.63
CA LEU A 152 13.01 -9.10 12.89
C LEU A 152 11.55 -8.62 12.88
N SER A 153 11.15 -7.76 13.84
CA SER A 153 9.84 -7.10 13.86
C SER A 153 9.54 -6.33 12.56
N ILE A 154 10.55 -5.89 11.81
CA ILE A 154 10.38 -5.19 10.53
C ILE A 154 9.69 -6.06 9.46
N LEU A 155 9.77 -7.39 9.58
CA LEU A 155 9.07 -8.31 8.67
C LEU A 155 7.54 -8.19 8.75
N ARG A 156 7.02 -7.49 9.76
CA ARG A 156 5.59 -7.16 9.91
C ARG A 156 5.16 -5.90 9.16
N ALA A 157 6.11 -5.06 8.71
CA ALA A 157 5.86 -3.81 8.00
C ALA A 157 4.93 -3.92 6.76
N PRO A 158 4.93 -5.01 5.96
CA PRO A 158 4.02 -5.13 4.83
C PRO A 158 2.57 -5.47 5.23
N ARG A 159 2.29 -5.94 6.45
CA ARG A 159 0.93 -6.36 6.85
C ARG A 159 -0.15 -5.28 6.70
N PRO A 160 0.07 -4.00 7.06
CA PRO A 160 -0.93 -2.94 6.87
C PRO A 160 -1.42 -2.78 5.42
N LEU A 161 -0.65 -3.24 4.43
CA LEU A 161 -1.05 -3.24 3.02
C LEU A 161 -2.29 -4.11 2.77
N ILE A 162 -2.68 -5.00 3.70
CA ILE A 162 -3.94 -5.77 3.63
C ILE A 162 -5.17 -4.85 3.51
N MET A 163 -5.06 -3.60 4.00
CA MET A 163 -6.10 -2.56 3.86
C MET A 163 -6.45 -2.27 2.39
N ILE A 164 -5.52 -2.50 1.45
CA ILE A 164 -5.80 -2.38 0.01
C ILE A 164 -6.96 -3.30 -0.39
N ARG A 165 -7.12 -4.49 0.22
CA ARG A 165 -8.25 -5.40 -0.06
C ARG A 165 -9.60 -4.77 0.31
N PHE A 166 -9.64 -4.01 1.41
CA PHE A 166 -10.83 -3.25 1.82
C PHE A 166 -11.09 -2.08 0.86
N LEU A 167 -10.04 -1.31 0.54
CA LEU A 167 -10.12 -0.14 -0.35
C LEU A 167 -10.49 -0.50 -1.80
N ARG A 168 -10.10 -1.67 -2.30
CA ARG A 168 -10.36 -2.14 -3.68
C ARG A 168 -11.85 -2.09 -4.05
N VAL A 169 -12.75 -2.32 -3.09
CA VAL A 169 -14.21 -2.22 -3.33
C VAL A 169 -14.61 -0.80 -3.69
N PHE A 170 -14.11 0.19 -2.95
CA PHE A 170 -14.39 1.61 -3.21
C PHE A 170 -13.73 2.08 -4.51
N LEU A 171 -12.53 1.58 -4.81
CA LEU A 171 -11.79 1.90 -6.03
C LEU A 171 -12.45 1.30 -7.30
N LYS A 172 -13.25 0.24 -7.17
CA LYS A 172 -13.93 -0.40 -8.31
C LYS A 172 -15.05 0.45 -8.91
N PHE A 173 -15.57 1.46 -8.19
CA PHE A 173 -16.71 2.28 -8.63
C PHE A 173 -16.36 3.40 -9.60
N SER A 174 -15.07 3.67 -9.87
CA SER A 174 -14.67 4.88 -10.57
C SER A 174 -13.90 4.58 -11.85
N MET A 175 -14.60 4.72 -12.99
CA MET A 175 -14.06 5.00 -14.33
C MET A 175 -13.47 3.84 -15.16
N PRO A 176 -13.65 3.87 -16.50
CA PRO A 176 -13.04 2.91 -17.39
C PRO A 176 -11.51 3.00 -17.34
N LYS A 177 -10.84 1.82 -17.33
CA LYS A 177 -9.37 1.70 -17.19
C LYS A 177 -8.58 2.58 -18.17
N SER A 178 -9.10 2.76 -19.39
CA SER A 178 -8.48 3.60 -20.42
C SER A 178 -8.41 5.08 -20.02
N ARG A 179 -9.46 5.61 -19.38
CA ARG A 179 -9.51 7.00 -18.90
C ARG A 179 -8.56 7.20 -17.73
N ILE A 180 -8.50 6.24 -16.81
CA ILE A 180 -7.56 6.26 -15.68
C ILE A 180 -6.13 6.30 -16.20
N ASN A 181 -5.77 5.41 -17.13
CA ASN A 181 -4.41 5.37 -17.70
C ASN A 181 -4.05 6.68 -18.42
N GLN A 182 -5.00 7.31 -19.12
CA GLN A 182 -4.77 8.62 -19.76
C GLN A 182 -4.55 9.74 -18.73
N ILE A 183 -5.35 9.77 -17.66
CA ILE A 183 -5.21 10.74 -16.58
C ILE A 183 -3.87 10.54 -15.87
N PHE A 184 -3.52 9.31 -15.51
CA PHE A 184 -2.25 8.98 -14.89
C PHE A 184 -1.07 9.37 -15.79
N LYS A 185 -1.11 9.04 -17.08
CA LYS A 185 -0.03 9.40 -18.01
C LYS A 185 0.16 10.92 -18.11
N ARG A 186 -0.93 11.67 -18.24
CA ARG A 186 -0.88 13.14 -18.32
C ARG A 186 -0.41 13.77 -17.02
N SER A 187 -0.99 13.36 -15.89
CA SER A 187 -0.66 13.87 -14.56
C SER A 187 0.78 13.53 -14.18
N SER A 188 1.21 12.29 -14.42
CA SER A 188 2.57 11.83 -14.12
C SER A 188 3.60 12.64 -14.91
N GLN A 189 3.35 12.94 -16.18
CA GLN A 189 4.28 13.76 -16.97
C GLN A 189 4.39 15.19 -16.44
N GLN A 190 3.27 15.79 -16.02
CA GLN A 190 3.28 17.14 -15.44
C GLN A 190 4.02 17.17 -14.11
N ILE A 191 3.72 16.20 -13.22
CA ILE A 191 4.39 16.06 -11.93
C ILE A 191 5.90 15.83 -12.14
N TYR A 192 6.29 14.99 -13.11
CA TYR A 192 7.69 14.74 -13.44
C TYR A 192 8.43 16.03 -13.82
N ASN A 193 7.86 16.83 -14.72
CA ASN A 193 8.47 18.10 -15.15
C ASN A 193 8.62 19.09 -13.99
N VAL A 194 7.58 19.22 -13.14
CA VAL A 194 7.61 20.11 -11.96
C VAL A 194 8.63 19.62 -10.93
N THR A 195 8.68 18.31 -10.68
CA THR A 195 9.62 17.72 -9.72
C THR A 195 11.06 17.90 -10.19
N LEU A 196 11.33 17.71 -11.48
CA LEU A 196 12.67 17.94 -12.04
C LEU A 196 13.10 19.41 -11.90
N PHE A 197 12.19 20.35 -12.17
CA PHE A 197 12.45 21.78 -11.97
C PHE A 197 12.70 22.11 -10.49
N PHE A 198 11.91 21.54 -9.57
CA PHE A 198 12.12 21.71 -8.14
C PHE A 198 13.47 21.15 -7.68
N LEU A 199 13.83 19.94 -8.11
CA LEU A 199 15.12 19.33 -7.80
C LEU A 199 16.31 20.15 -8.33
N PHE A 200 16.17 20.80 -9.48
CA PHE A 200 17.18 21.73 -10.01
C PHE A 200 17.39 22.95 -9.09
N PHE A 201 16.32 23.57 -8.58
CA PHE A 201 16.48 24.69 -7.64
C PHE A 201 17.01 24.24 -6.28
N MET A 202 16.55 23.09 -5.78
CA MET A 202 17.08 22.53 -4.54
C MET A 202 18.59 22.25 -4.63
N SER A 203 19.06 21.71 -5.76
CA SER A 203 20.50 21.47 -5.96
C SER A 203 21.28 22.77 -6.12
N LEU A 204 20.76 23.76 -6.85
CA LEU A 204 21.38 25.08 -7.00
C LEU A 204 21.53 25.77 -5.64
N TYR A 205 20.47 25.86 -4.84
CA TYR A 205 20.53 26.48 -3.52
C TYR A 205 21.36 25.67 -2.53
N SER A 206 21.37 24.33 -2.63
CA SER A 206 22.26 23.51 -1.82
C SER A 206 23.74 23.78 -2.16
N LEU A 207 24.10 23.95 -3.43
CA LEU A 207 25.46 24.30 -3.83
C LEU A 207 25.84 25.68 -3.35
N LEU A 208 24.98 26.69 -3.54
CA LEU A 208 25.21 28.04 -3.02
C LEU A 208 25.35 28.03 -1.48
N GLY A 209 24.52 27.25 -0.79
CA GLY A 209 24.55 27.14 0.66
C GLY A 209 25.89 26.59 1.17
N VAL A 210 26.41 25.53 0.53
CA VAL A 210 27.73 24.96 0.88
C VAL A 210 28.86 25.94 0.58
N GLN A 211 28.79 26.70 -0.51
CA GLN A 211 29.83 27.67 -0.86
C GLN A 211 29.81 28.94 -0.01
N PHE A 212 28.64 29.37 0.48
CA PHE A 212 28.51 30.61 1.26
C PHE A 212 28.61 30.42 2.77
N PHE A 213 28.00 29.38 3.33
CA PHE A 213 27.79 29.31 4.78
C PHE A 213 28.71 28.33 5.51
N GLY A 214 29.25 27.30 4.83
CA GLY A 214 30.12 26.31 5.47
C GLY A 214 29.49 25.63 6.69
N GLU A 215 30.33 25.19 7.63
CA GLU A 215 29.89 24.57 8.88
C GLU A 215 29.79 25.60 10.02
N LEU A 216 28.66 25.63 10.72
CA LEU A 216 28.42 26.51 11.88
C LEU A 216 28.83 25.79 13.17
N THR A 217 30.14 25.66 13.42
CA THR A 217 30.70 24.98 14.61
C THR A 217 31.14 25.92 15.73
N HIS A 218 31.16 27.23 15.47
CA HIS A 218 31.68 28.21 16.40
C HIS A 218 30.56 28.72 17.30
N HIS A 219 30.69 28.45 18.61
CA HIS A 219 29.73 28.84 19.65
C HIS A 219 30.38 29.74 20.70
N CYS A 220 29.62 30.70 21.23
CA CYS A 220 30.07 31.52 22.34
C CYS A 220 30.11 30.71 23.64
N VAL A 221 31.30 30.63 24.25
CA VAL A 221 31.53 29.98 25.55
C VAL A 221 32.11 30.96 26.56
N ARG A 222 32.00 30.64 27.86
CA ARG A 222 32.66 31.42 28.92
C ARG A 222 34.18 31.36 28.77
N ASN A 223 34.86 32.49 28.99
CA ASN A 223 36.32 32.60 28.90
C ASN A 223 37.09 31.62 29.81
N THR A 224 36.48 31.14 30.89
CA THR A 224 37.11 30.21 31.86
C THR A 224 36.94 28.74 31.48
N THR A 225 36.39 28.44 30.29
CA THR A 225 36.09 27.07 29.88
C THR A 225 37.31 26.42 29.23
N ASP A 226 37.61 25.18 29.61
CA ASP A 226 38.61 24.34 28.93
C ASP A 226 38.05 23.87 27.56
N PRO A 227 38.76 24.12 26.43
CA PRO A 227 38.35 23.67 25.10
C PRO A 227 38.08 22.17 24.97
N TYR A 228 38.70 21.33 25.81
CA TYR A 228 38.55 19.87 25.75
C TYR A 228 37.42 19.33 26.66
N ALA A 229 36.80 20.18 27.47
CA ALA A 229 35.78 19.80 28.45
C ALA A 229 34.57 20.75 28.42
N ILE A 230 33.97 20.93 27.24
CA ILE A 230 32.79 21.79 27.06
C ILE A 230 31.55 21.07 27.63
N THR A 231 30.81 21.76 28.49
CA THR A 231 29.53 21.29 29.03
C THR A 231 28.41 22.23 28.64
N ILE A 232 27.14 21.83 28.80
CA ILE A 232 25.97 22.69 28.52
C ILE A 232 26.04 24.02 29.30
N ASN A 233 26.62 24.01 30.51
CA ASN A 233 26.76 25.21 31.36
C ASN A 233 27.82 26.20 30.85
N SER A 234 28.65 25.77 29.90
CA SER A 234 29.71 26.58 29.30
C SER A 234 29.20 27.47 28.17
N LEU A 235 28.07 27.14 27.55
CA LEU A 235 27.46 27.90 26.44
C LEU A 235 26.68 29.12 26.95
N ALA A 236 26.48 30.10 26.07
CA ALA A 236 25.56 31.21 26.31
C ALA A 236 24.09 30.72 26.41
N ILE A 237 23.24 31.51 27.09
CA ILE A 237 21.80 31.27 27.13
C ILE A 237 21.09 32.49 26.51
N PRO A 238 20.44 32.36 25.34
CA PRO A 238 20.40 31.16 24.47
C PRO A 238 21.77 30.88 23.85
N ASP A 239 21.95 29.66 23.35
CA ASP A 239 23.15 29.32 22.59
C ASP A 239 23.25 30.21 21.35
N THR A 240 24.43 30.76 21.10
CA THR A 240 24.69 31.72 20.03
C THR A 240 25.93 31.32 19.26
N PHE A 241 25.80 31.24 17.93
CA PHE A 241 26.93 31.07 17.03
C PHE A 241 27.76 32.35 16.94
N CYS A 242 29.06 32.20 16.76
CA CYS A 242 30.00 33.29 16.54
C CYS A 242 30.86 33.05 15.30
N SER A 243 31.49 34.11 14.78
CA SER A 243 32.62 33.96 13.85
C SER A 243 33.89 33.77 14.68
N PRO A 244 34.84 32.92 14.25
CA PRO A 244 36.20 32.95 14.78
C PRO A 244 36.86 34.32 14.55
#